data_AF-A0A5B7GCG7-F1
#
_entry.id   AF-A0A5B7GCG7-F1
#
_cell.length_a   1.000
_cell.length_b   1.000
_cell.length_c   1.000
_cell.angle_alpha   90.00
_cell.angle_beta   90.00
_cell.angle_gamma   90.00
#
_symmetry.space_group_name_H-M   'P 1'
#
loop_
_entity.id
_entity.type
_entity.pdbx_description
1 polymer ?
#
loop_
_entity_poly.entity_id
_entity_poly.type
_entity_poly.pdbx_seq_one_letter_code
_entity_poly.pdbx_strand_id
1 'polypeptide(L)' 'MFLTRDFVRIGEHQLSRNPDCERRVCAPFPQDIRVEEIVVHDDYNRVRGCPRCHDIALLRLATPAQLNPGGHFLMLLW' A
#
# COMPACT_ATOMS: atom_id res chain seq x y z
N MET A 1 21.77 7.93 1.69
CA MET A 1 21.03 9.20 1.77
C MET A 1 19.65 8.95 1.18
N PHE A 2 18.69 8.55 2.02
CA PHE A 2 17.33 8.21 1.61
C PHE A 2 16.46 9.45 1.77
N LEU A 3 16.33 10.24 0.70
CA LEU A 3 15.44 11.38 0.65
C LEU A 3 14.13 10.95 -0.02
N THR A 4 13.18 10.48 0.79
CA THR A 4 11.77 10.89 0.87
C THR A 4 11.04 9.90 1.77
N ARG A 5 10.06 10.41 2.49
CA ARG A 5 9.32 9.74 3.55
C ARG A 5 8.29 8.79 2.90
N ASP A 6 8.75 7.69 2.32
CA ASP A 6 7.86 6.77 1.61
C ASP A 6 7.04 5.96 2.63
N PHE A 7 5.72 6.18 2.65
CA PHE A 7 4.77 5.45 3.48
C PHE A 7 3.60 4.96 2.63
N VAL A 8 3.02 3.85 3.04
CA VAL A 8 1.77 3.34 2.49
C VAL A 8 0.64 3.78 3.40
N ARG A 9 -0.38 4.44 2.84
CA ARG A 9 -1.64 4.72 3.53
C ARG A 9 -2.61 3.56 3.32
N ILE A 10 -3.12 3.00 4.41
CA ILE A 10 -3.97 1.81 4.43
C ILE A 10 -5.32 2.15 5.07
N GLY A 11 -6.42 1.65 4.50
CA GLY A 11 -7.76 1.83 5.03
C GLY A 11 -8.39 3.19 4.73
N GLU A 12 -7.90 3.89 3.70
CA GLU A 12 -8.39 5.19 3.24
C GLU A 12 -9.50 5.04 2.20
N HIS A 13 -10.47 5.95 2.22
CA HIS A 13 -11.50 6.04 1.19
C HIS A 13 -11.54 7.43 0.54
N GLN A 14 -11.53 8.53 1.30
CA GLN A 14 -11.48 9.90 0.75
C GLN A 14 -10.30 10.69 1.29
N LEU A 15 -9.29 10.94 0.45
CA LEU A 15 -8.08 11.70 0.83
C LEU A 15 -8.31 13.11 1.40
N SER A 16 -9.46 13.73 1.09
CA SER A 16 -9.82 15.06 1.56
C SER A 16 -10.55 15.06 2.91
N ARG A 17 -10.84 13.88 3.48
CA ARG A 17 -11.67 13.71 4.67
C ARG A 17 -11.08 12.66 5.60
N ASN A 18 -10.94 12.98 6.88
CA ASN A 18 -10.47 12.02 7.88
C ASN A 18 -11.04 12.36 9.27
N PRO A 19 -11.91 11.52 9.88
CA PRO A 19 -12.30 10.17 9.45
C PRO A 19 -13.38 10.17 8.35
N ASP A 20 -13.42 9.08 7.60
CA ASP A 20 -14.50 8.81 6.65
C ASP A 20 -15.76 8.32 7.37
N CYS A 21 -16.89 9.00 7.14
CA CYS A 21 -18.15 8.70 7.80
C CYS A 21 -19.32 8.65 6.81
N GLU A 22 -20.19 7.65 6.96
CA GLU A 22 -21.44 7.51 6.24
C GLU A 22 -22.60 7.34 7.23
N ARG A 23 -23.66 8.17 7.10
CA ARG A 23 -24.90 8.08 7.89
C ARG A 23 -24.66 7.91 9.41
N ARG A 24 -23.64 8.61 9.94
CA ARG A 24 -23.16 8.64 11.34
C ARG A 24 -22.29 7.46 11.81
N VAL A 25 -21.97 6.51 10.94
CA VAL A 25 -20.98 5.47 11.21
C VAL A 25 -19.68 5.89 10.56
N CYS A 26 -18.58 5.90 11.32
CA CYS A 26 -17.26 6.27 10.82
C CYS A 26 -16.36 5.04 10.73
N ALA A 27 -15.56 4.98 9.67
CA ALA A 27 -14.45 4.05 9.55
C ALA A 27 -13.34 4.41 10.56
N PRO A 28 -12.52 3.44 10.99
CA PRO A 28 -11.28 3.73 11.72
C PRO A 28 -10.36 4.64 10.91
N PHE A 29 -9.50 5.39 11.60
CA PHE A 29 -8.52 6.26 10.95
C PHE A 29 -7.59 5.45 10.00
N PRO A 30 -7.24 6.00 8.82
CA PRO A 30 -6.23 5.40 7.95
C PRO A 30 -4.88 5.25 8.66
N GLN A 31 -4.14 4.20 8.29
CA GLN A 31 -2.82 3.91 8.84
C GLN A 31 -1.75 4.35 7.85
N ASP A 32 -0.86 5.26 8.26
CA ASP A 32 0.32 5.66 7.48
C ASP A 32 1.54 4.89 8.00
N ILE A 33 2.00 3.89 7.23
CA ILE A 33 3.10 3.02 7.64
C ILE A 33 4.28 3.19 6.69
N ARG A 34 5.45 3.50 7.25
CA ARG A 34 6.69 3.65 6.47
C ARG A 34 7.03 2.35 5.73
N VAL A 35 7.55 2.50 4.51
CA VAL A 35 8.15 1.40 3.77
C VAL A 35 9.55 1.16 4.34
N GLU A 36 9.80 -0.08 4.76
CA GLU A 36 11.12 -0.52 5.24
C GLU A 36 11.99 -1.01 4.09
N GLU A 37 11.39 -1.74 3.14
CA GLU A 37 12.10 -2.36 2.03
C GLU A 37 11.21 -2.42 0.78
N ILE A 38 11.83 -2.25 -0.38
CA ILE A 38 11.21 -2.42 -1.69
C ILE A 38 11.94 -3.56 -2.40
N VAL A 39 11.23 -4.64 -2.71
CA VAL A 39 11.75 -5.79 -3.44
C VAL A 39 11.13 -5.80 -4.83
N VAL A 40 11.88 -5.33 -5.82
CA VAL A 40 11.45 -5.32 -7.23
C VAL A 40 11.62 -6.73 -7.82
N HIS A 41 10.70 -7.15 -8.68
CA HIS A 41 10.84 -8.42 -9.39
C HIS A 41 12.15 -8.46 -10.19
N ASP A 42 12.92 -9.54 -10.06
CA ASP A 42 14.26 -9.65 -10.66
C ASP A 42 14.21 -9.41 -12.17
N ASP A 43 13.25 -9.98 -12.88
CA ASP A 43 13.13 -9.84 -14.34
C ASP A 43 12.36 -8.60 -14.83
N TYR A 44 12.13 -7.61 -13.97
CA TYR A 44 11.52 -6.36 -14.38
C TYR A 44 12.34 -5.71 -15.51
N ASN A 45 11.71 -5.48 -16.66
CA ASN A 45 12.34 -4.89 -17.86
C ASN A 45 13.55 -5.68 -18.43
N ARG A 46 13.81 -6.92 -18.01
CA ARG A 46 14.97 -7.68 -18.50
C ARG A 46 14.69 -8.44 -19.80
N VAL A 47 13.42 -8.66 -20.14
CA VAL A 47 13.01 -9.40 -21.35
C VAL A 47 13.08 -8.50 -22.59
N ARG A 48 13.97 -8.82 -23.53
CA ARG A 48 14.07 -8.12 -24.81
C ARG A 48 12.72 -8.17 -25.56
N GLY A 49 12.27 -7.01 -26.03
CA GLY A 49 11.00 -6.89 -26.75
C GLY A 49 9.76 -6.83 -25.85
N CYS A 50 9.92 -6.92 -24.53
CA CYS A 50 8.81 -6.74 -23.58
C CYS A 50 9.17 -5.67 -22.53
N PRO A 51 9.00 -4.38 -22.86
CA PRO A 51 9.06 -3.33 -21.85
C PRO A 51 7.93 -3.53 -20.83
N ARG A 52 8.28 -3.35 -19.56
CA ARG A 52 7.44 -3.54 -18.37
C ARG A 52 6.93 -4.98 -18.19
N CYS A 53 7.61 -5.96 -18.77
CA CYS A 53 7.44 -7.33 -18.31
C CYS A 53 7.82 -7.44 -16.83
N HIS A 54 7.07 -8.25 -16.08
CA HIS A 54 7.23 -8.45 -14.63
C HIS A 54 7.11 -7.14 -13.82
N ASP A 55 6.15 -6.29 -14.16
CA ASP A 55 5.86 -5.04 -13.46
C ASP A 55 5.17 -5.30 -12.11
N ILE A 56 5.94 -5.84 -11.17
CA ILE A 56 5.53 -6.16 -9.80
C ILE A 56 6.68 -5.91 -8.82
N ALA A 57 6.33 -5.43 -7.63
CA ALA A 57 7.24 -5.27 -6.51
C ALA A 57 6.52 -5.57 -5.20
N LEU A 58 7.26 -6.02 -4.20
CA LEU A 58 6.78 -6.15 -2.82
C LEU A 58 7.28 -4.97 -2.00
N LEU A 59 6.38 -4.40 -1.20
CA LEU A 59 6.71 -3.37 -0.21
C LEU A 59 6.62 -4.00 1.18
N ARG A 60 7.74 -4.06 1.89
CA ARG A 60 7.75 -4.46 3.29
C ARG A 60 7.45 -3.24 4.15
N LEU A 61 6.41 -3.35 4.99
CA LEU A 61 6.03 -2.30 5.92
C LEU A 61 6.91 -2.34 7.17
N ALA A 62 7.31 -1.18 7.67
CA ALA A 62 8.15 -1.04 8.87
C ALA A 62 7.45 -1.51 10.16
N THR A 63 6.12 -1.56 10.15
CA THR A 63 5.31 -2.15 11.22
C THR A 63 4.15 -2.95 10.61
N PRO A 64 3.68 -4.03 11.24
CA PRO A 64 2.49 -4.74 10.79
C PRO A 64 1.28 -3.80 10.72
N ALA A 65 0.47 -3.92 9.67
CA ALA A 65 -0.80 -3.21 9.60
C ALA A 65 -1.81 -3.80 10.59
N GLN A 66 -2.56 -2.94 11.28
CA GLN A 66 -3.62 -3.38 12.17
C GLN A 66 -4.83 -3.78 11.34
N LEU A 67 -5.28 -5.03 11.53
CA LEU A 67 -6.45 -5.57 10.86
C LEU A 67 -7.69 -5.30 11.73
N ASN A 68 -8.68 -4.62 11.14
CA ASN A 68 -9.94 -4.39 11.82
C ASN A 68 -10.84 -5.64 11.73
N PRO A 69 -11.64 -5.98 12.75
CA PRO A 69 -12.60 -7.08 12.67
C PRO A 69 -13.62 -6.79 11.55
N GLY A 70 -13.57 -7.58 10.47
CA GLY A 70 -14.38 -7.36 9.25
C GLY A 70 -13.62 -6.70 8.09
N GLY A 71 -12.39 -6.23 8.31
CA GLY A 71 -11.50 -5.72 7.27
C GLY A 71 -10.73 -6.86 6.61
N HIS A 72 -11.25 -7.40 5.52
CA HIS A 72 -10.47 -8.29 4.65
C HIS A 72 -9.42 -7.46 3.91
N PHE A 73 -8.15 -7.70 4.20
CA PHE A 73 -7.06 -7.19 3.37
C PHE A 73 -7.00 -8.02 2.10
N LEU A 74 -7.75 -7.60 1.07
CA LEU A 74 -7.40 -8.02 -0.28
C LEU A 74 -6.30 -7.07 -0.75
N MET A 75 -5.05 -7.48 -0.56
CA MET A 75 -3.99 -7.04 -1.45
C MET A 75 -4.31 -7.68 -2.81
N LEU A 76 -5.22 -7.06 -3.57
CA LEU A 76 -5.46 -7.45 -4.95
C LEU A 76 -4.22 -7.05 -5.73
N LEU A 77 -3.35 -8.02 -5.97
CA LEU A 77 -2.61 -8.04 -7.22
C LEU A 77 -3.63 -8.37 -8.30
N TRP A 78 -4.17 -7.30 -8.90
CA TRP A 78 -5.07 -7.23 -10.06
C TRP A 78 -6.45 -7.87 -9.92
#